data_AF-A0A1I7INR0-F1
#
_entry.id   AF-A0A1I7INR0-F1
#
_cell.length_a   1.000
_cell.length_b   1.000
_cell.length_c   1.000
_cell.angle_alpha   90.00
_cell.angle_beta   90.00
_cell.angle_gamma   90.00
#
_symmetry.space_group_name_H-M   'P 1'
#
loop_
_entity.id
_entity.type
_entity.pdbx_description
1 polymer ?
#
loop_
_entity_poly.entity_id
_entity_poly.type
_entity_poly.pdbx_seq_one_letter_code
_entity_poly.pdbx_strand_id
1 'polypeptide(L)'
;MAYTYLFFEPTRLPLISHELGEATVRTLNDADAVKATLARIFPAIEWADADGRLLGRTQVEAGPVEFWLPAPGHTLSMRCSLRADYSADVQHLCDQSGWLAFDERPMCLQPGQAPIPA
;
A
#
# COMPACT_ATOMS: atom_id res chain seq x y z
N MET A 1 4.44 4.16 16.88
CA MET A 1 3.24 4.81 16.30
C MET A 1 2.67 3.87 15.26
N ALA A 2 1.35 3.84 15.07
CA ALA A 2 0.72 3.03 14.03
C ALA A 2 0.90 3.79 12.74
N TYR A 3 1.66 3.24 11.81
CA TYR A 3 1.88 3.90 10.53
C TYR A 3 0.79 3.50 9.55
N THR A 4 0.35 4.49 8.79
CA THR A 4 -0.49 4.28 7.61
C THR A 4 0.37 4.40 6.37
N TYR A 5 0.30 3.41 5.49
CA TYR A 5 0.92 3.45 4.17
C TYR A 5 -0.14 3.75 3.12
N LEU A 6 0.13 4.69 2.23
CA LEU A 6 -0.70 5.03 1.08
C LEU A 6 -0.09 4.43 -0.17
N PHE A 7 -0.88 3.72 -0.98
CA PHE A 7 -0.40 3.04 -2.17
C PHE A 7 -0.83 3.74 -3.44
N PHE A 8 0.05 3.74 -4.44
CA PHE A 8 -0.20 4.37 -5.74
C PHE A 8 0.36 3.51 -6.87
N GLU A 9 -0.26 3.62 -8.04
CA GLU A 9 0.24 3.02 -9.27
C GLU A 9 1.24 3.99 -9.92
N PRO A 10 2.50 3.59 -10.14
CA PRO A 10 3.47 4.42 -10.86
C PRO A 10 3.15 4.44 -12.36
N THR A 11 3.39 5.57 -13.03
CA THR A 11 3.31 5.63 -14.50
C THR A 11 4.53 5.01 -15.18
N ARG A 12 5.66 4.95 -14.47
CA ARG A 12 6.90 4.26 -14.85
C ARG A 12 7.73 3.94 -13.62
N LEU A 13 8.64 2.98 -13.75
CA LEU A 13 9.62 2.62 -12.72
C LEU A 13 11.03 2.52 -13.31
N PRO A 14 12.08 2.77 -12.52
CA PRO A 14 12.04 3.35 -11.17
C PRO A 14 11.77 4.87 -11.20
N LEU A 15 11.28 5.43 -10.09
CA LEU A 15 11.20 6.86 -9.87
C LEU A 15 12.32 7.31 -8.91
N ILE A 16 12.84 8.51 -9.14
CA ILE A 16 13.78 9.17 -8.22
C ILE A 16 13.06 10.30 -7.47
N SER A 17 13.58 10.73 -6.32
CA SER A 17 12.85 11.60 -5.37
C SER A 17 12.23 12.85 -6.01
N HIS A 18 12.92 13.52 -6.94
CA HIS A 18 12.39 14.73 -7.60
C HIS A 18 11.32 14.47 -8.66
N GLU A 19 11.06 13.21 -8.99
CA GLU A 19 10.03 12.79 -9.93
C GLU A 19 8.74 12.39 -9.20
N LEU A 20 8.74 12.30 -7.88
CA LEU A 20 7.56 11.90 -7.10
C LEU A 20 6.54 13.03 -7.10
N GLY A 21 5.37 12.78 -7.68
CA GLY A 21 4.28 13.76 -7.70
C GLY A 21 3.07 13.25 -8.47
N GLU A 22 2.00 14.03 -8.47
CA GLU A 22 0.71 13.66 -9.10
C GLU A 22 0.83 13.32 -10.61
N ALA A 23 1.86 13.83 -11.28
CA ALA A 23 2.11 13.52 -12.69
C ALA A 23 2.70 12.11 -12.93
N THR A 24 3.33 11.51 -11.91
CA THR A 24 4.07 10.25 -12.02
C THR A 24 3.43 9.10 -11.25
N VAL A 25 2.44 9.40 -10.41
CA VAL A 25 1.69 8.40 -9.65
C VAL A 25 0.19 8.57 -9.85
N ARG A 26 -0.54 7.46 -9.85
CA ARG A 26 -1.99 7.42 -9.97
C ARG A 26 -2.59 6.77 -8.73
N THR A 27 -3.75 7.24 -8.32
CA THR A 27 -4.51 6.60 -7.26
C THR A 27 -4.96 5.22 -7.73
N LEU A 28 -4.85 4.23 -6.85
CA LEU A 28 -5.44 2.92 -7.08
C LEU A 28 -6.95 3.08 -6.85
N ASN A 29 -7.72 3.30 -7.92
CA ASN A 29 -9.15 3.62 -7.84
C ASN A 29 -10.07 2.45 -8.21
N ASP A 30 -9.53 1.39 -8.82
CA ASP A 30 -10.24 0.16 -9.12
C ASP A 30 -10.17 -0.81 -7.93
N ALA A 31 -11.23 -0.78 -7.11
CA ALA A 31 -11.33 -1.60 -5.91
C ALA A 31 -11.29 -3.12 -6.20
N ASP A 32 -11.86 -3.57 -7.32
CA ASP A 32 -11.89 -4.98 -7.69
C ASP A 32 -10.51 -5.46 -8.15
N ALA A 33 -9.80 -4.66 -8.95
CA ALA A 33 -8.42 -4.95 -9.35
C ALA A 33 -7.48 -4.97 -8.14
N VAL A 34 -7.61 -4.00 -7.23
CA VAL A 34 -6.84 -3.96 -5.98
C VAL A 34 -7.11 -5.20 -5.14
N LYS A 35 -8.38 -5.58 -4.97
CA LYS A 35 -8.77 -6.77 -4.22
C LYS A 35 -8.20 -8.05 -4.84
N ALA A 36 -8.23 -8.18 -6.16
CA ALA A 36 -7.66 -9.32 -6.87
C ALA A 36 -6.13 -9.41 -6.68
N THR A 37 -5.42 -8.29 -6.79
CA THR A 37 -3.98 -8.25 -6.52
C THR A 37 -3.66 -8.60 -5.07
N LEU A 38 -4.39 -8.04 -4.10
CA LEU A 38 -4.19 -8.32 -2.68
C LEU A 38 -4.51 -9.79 -2.34
N ALA A 39 -5.54 -10.40 -2.94
CA ALA A 39 -5.85 -11.81 -2.74
C ALA A 39 -4.77 -12.76 -3.29
N ARG A 40 -4.05 -12.34 -4.34
CA ARG A 40 -2.91 -13.09 -4.87
C ARG A 40 -1.69 -13.04 -3.94
N ILE A 41 -1.44 -11.88 -3.34
CA ILE A 41 -0.29 -11.64 -2.45
C ILE A 41 -0.57 -12.18 -1.04
N PHE A 42 -1.80 -11.99 -0.56
CA PHE A 42 -2.29 -12.43 0.75
C PHE A 42 -3.48 -13.37 0.58
N PRO A 43 -3.26 -14.68 0.36
CA PRO A 43 -4.35 -15.64 0.13
C PRO A 43 -5.35 -15.75 1.29
N ALA A 44 -4.93 -15.38 2.51
CA ALA A 44 -5.75 -15.40 3.72
C ALA A 44 -6.40 -14.04 4.05
N ILE A 45 -6.50 -13.11 3.08
CA ILE A 45 -7.15 -11.83 3.31
C ILE A 45 -8.67 -12.00 3.42
N GLU A 46 -9.24 -11.50 4.51
CA GLU A 46 -10.67 -11.51 4.77
C GLU A 46 -11.26 -10.12 4.52
N TRP A 47 -12.39 -10.06 3.83
CA TRP A 47 -13.04 -8.80 3.49
C TRP A 47 -14.32 -8.60 4.30
N ALA A 48 -14.47 -7.43 4.89
CA ALA A 48 -15.66 -7.00 5.59
C ALA A 48 -16.09 -5.59 5.14
N ASP A 49 -17.38 -5.30 5.22
CA ASP A 49 -17.85 -3.92 5.16
C ASP A 49 -17.67 -3.28 6.54
N ALA A 50 -17.01 -2.13 6.57
CA ALA A 50 -16.82 -1.32 7.76
C ALA A 50 -17.12 0.14 7.41
N ASP A 51 -18.20 0.66 7.97
CA ASP A 51 -18.65 2.05 7.77
C ASP A 51 -18.83 2.45 6.29
N GLY A 52 -19.32 1.53 5.46
CA GLY A 52 -19.54 1.76 4.02
C GLY A 52 -18.26 1.74 3.20
N ARG A 53 -17.15 1.24 3.77
CA ARG A 53 -15.89 0.98 3.08
C ARG A 53 -15.51 -0.49 3.21
N LEU A 54 -14.96 -1.05 2.15
CA LEU A 54 -14.43 -2.42 2.18
C LEU A 54 -13.08 -2.44 2.89
N LEU A 55 -13.04 -3.22 3.97
CA LEU A 55 -11.89 -3.44 4.83
C LEU A 55 -11.37 -4.87 4.62
N GLY A 56 -10.11 -4.98 4.19
CA GLY A 56 -9.38 -6.23 4.11
C GLY A 56 -8.54 -6.42 5.37
N ARG A 57 -8.63 -7.58 6.02
CA ARG A 57 -7.80 -7.92 7.18
C ARG A 57 -6.95 -9.14 6.86
N THR A 58 -5.69 -9.06 7.21
CA THR A 58 -4.79 -10.22 7.10
C THR A 58 -3.65 -10.08 8.11
N GLN A 59 -2.78 -11.09 8.14
CA GLN A 59 -1.59 -11.11 8.98
C GLN A 59 -0.34 -11.29 8.12
N VAL A 60 0.63 -10.43 8.35
CA VAL A 60 1.98 -10.50 7.77
C VAL A 60 2.99 -10.85 8.86
N GLU A 61 4.28 -10.94 8.54
CA GLU A 61 5.30 -11.34 9.51
C GLU A 61 5.38 -10.37 10.70
N ALA A 62 5.32 -9.06 10.43
CA ALA A 62 5.33 -8.03 11.48
C ALA A 62 4.06 -8.00 12.34
N GLY A 63 2.95 -8.58 11.88
CA GLY A 63 1.70 -8.68 12.64
C GLY A 63 0.44 -8.42 11.81
N PRO A 64 -0.71 -8.14 12.46
CA PRO A 64 -1.96 -7.88 11.76
C PRO A 64 -1.90 -6.55 11.00
N VAL A 65 -2.54 -6.53 9.83
CA VAL A 65 -2.67 -5.35 8.97
C VAL A 65 -4.11 -5.20 8.47
N GLU A 66 -4.49 -3.96 8.24
CA GLU A 66 -5.80 -3.58 7.71
C GLU A 66 -5.66 -2.79 6.42
N PHE A 67 -6.20 -3.33 5.32
CA PHE A 67 -6.28 -2.68 4.02
C PHE A 67 -7.63 -2.00 3.85
N TRP A 68 -7.62 -0.70 3.62
CA TRP A 68 -8.82 0.07 3.31
C TRP A 68 -8.86 0.34 1.82
N LEU A 69 -9.85 -0.26 1.14
CA LEU A 69 -10.01 -0.05 -0.30
C LEU A 69 -10.30 1.43 -0.61
N PRO A 70 -9.93 1.86 -1.83
CA PRO A 70 -10.18 3.22 -2.30
C PRO A 70 -11.67 3.54 -2.26
N ALA A 71 -12.00 4.66 -1.62
CA ALA A 71 -13.27 5.35 -1.80
C ALA A 71 -13.08 6.45 -2.88
N PRO A 72 -14.14 6.99 -3.48
CA PRO A 72 -14.02 8.12 -4.41
C PRO A 72 -13.16 9.25 -3.82
N GLY A 73 -12.09 9.64 -4.51
CA GLY A 73 -11.14 10.67 -4.05
C GLY A 73 -10.05 10.18 -3.08
N HIS A 74 -10.01 8.89 -2.77
CA HIS A 74 -8.99 8.26 -1.93
C HIS A 74 -8.27 7.12 -2.66
N THR A 75 -7.06 6.79 -2.21
CA THR A 75 -6.31 5.63 -2.70
C THR A 75 -6.34 4.49 -1.68
N LEU A 76 -5.82 3.32 -2.05
CA LEU A 76 -5.60 2.20 -1.14
C LEU A 76 -4.70 2.62 0.03
N SER A 77 -5.09 2.26 1.24
CA SER A 77 -4.26 2.48 2.43
C SER A 77 -4.11 1.21 3.26
N MET A 78 -2.95 1.03 3.87
CA MET A 78 -2.66 -0.06 4.80
C MET A 78 -2.35 0.52 6.17
N ARG A 79 -3.15 0.15 7.17
CA ARG A 79 -2.91 0.52 8.56
C ARG A 79 -2.20 -0.62 9.28
N CYS A 80 -1.11 -0.27 9.94
CA CYS A 80 -0.27 -1.20 10.68
C CYS A 80 -0.52 -1.13 12.18
N SER A 81 -0.21 -2.21 12.90
CA SER A 81 -0.25 -2.18 14.36
C SER A 81 0.90 -1.34 14.95
N LEU A 82 0.71 -0.86 16.18
CA LEU A 82 1.66 0.03 16.88
C LEU A 82 3.03 -0.61 17.22
N ARG A 83 3.20 -1.92 17.02
CA ARG A 83 4.20 -2.74 17.74
C ARG A 83 5.36 -3.25 16.90
N ALA A 84 5.36 -3.02 15.58
CA ALA A 84 6.37 -3.58 14.69
C ALA A 84 6.75 -2.61 13.56
N ASP A 85 7.91 -2.86 12.95
CA ASP A 85 8.32 -2.23 11.70
C ASP A 85 7.79 -3.07 10.54
N TYR A 86 6.91 -2.47 9.73
CA TYR A 86 6.26 -3.12 8.60
C TYR A 86 6.95 -2.80 7.26
N SER A 87 8.05 -2.02 7.26
CA SER A 87 8.71 -1.58 6.03
C SER A 87 9.14 -2.75 5.13
N ALA A 88 9.55 -3.89 5.69
CA ALA A 88 9.90 -5.07 4.90
C ALA A 88 8.68 -5.72 4.23
N ASP A 89 7.58 -5.88 4.96
CA ASP A 89 6.31 -6.41 4.41
C ASP A 89 5.73 -5.48 3.34
N VAL A 90 5.81 -4.16 3.55
CA VAL A 90 5.37 -3.16 2.57
C VAL A 90 6.26 -3.17 1.33
N GLN A 91 7.57 -3.30 1.49
CA GLN A 91 8.49 -3.43 0.36
C GLN A 91 8.18 -4.68 -0.46
N HIS A 92 7.92 -5.82 0.20
CA HIS A 92 7.53 -7.05 -0.49
C HIS A 92 6.21 -6.89 -1.25
N LEU A 93 5.24 -6.19 -0.66
CA LEU A 93 3.98 -5.86 -1.32
C LEU A 93 4.23 -4.99 -2.56
N CYS A 94 5.06 -3.95 -2.48
CA CYS A 94 5.47 -3.15 -3.63
C CYS A 94 6.10 -4.02 -4.71
N ASP A 95 7.06 -4.89 -4.36
CA ASP A 95 7.77 -5.77 -5.29
C ASP A 95 6.81 -6.71 -6.06
N GLN A 96 5.77 -7.22 -5.41
CA GLN A 96 4.81 -8.16 -6.03
C GLN A 96 3.65 -7.48 -6.77
N SER A 97 3.30 -6.25 -6.38
CA SER A 97 2.18 -5.51 -6.97
C SER A 97 2.62 -4.55 -8.07
N GLY A 98 3.88 -4.10 -8.06
CA GLY A 98 4.36 -3.01 -8.89
C GLY A 98 3.96 -1.62 -8.37
N TRP A 99 3.39 -1.52 -7.17
CA TRP A 99 2.92 -0.26 -6.59
C TRP A 99 4.01 0.49 -5.83
N LEU A 100 3.79 1.77 -5.64
CA LEU A 100 4.53 2.62 -4.71
C LEU A 100 3.79 2.68 -3.38
N ALA A 101 4.52 2.78 -2.27
CA ALA A 101 3.95 3.05 -0.96
C ALA A 101 4.62 4.27 -0.32
N PHE A 102 3.82 5.14 0.27
CA PHE A 102 4.29 6.29 1.04
C PHE A 102 3.86 6.13 2.49
N ASP A 103 4.80 6.28 3.42
CA ASP A 103 4.49 6.32 4.85
C ASP A 103 4.40 7.76 5.37
N GLU A 104 4.04 7.91 6.65
CA GLU A 104 3.95 9.22 7.32
C GLU A 104 5.33 9.89 7.55
N ARG A 105 6.45 9.21 7.22
CA ARG A 105 7.84 9.65 7.45
C ARG A 105 8.50 10.16 6.16
N PRO A 106 7.73 10.83 5.30
CA PRO A 106 7.97 10.98 3.85
C PRO A 106 8.95 9.97 3.22
N MET A 107 8.72 8.66 3.38
CA MET A 107 9.50 7.65 2.68
C MET A 107 8.67 7.02 1.56
N CYS A 108 9.26 6.91 0.37
CA CYS A 108 8.71 6.18 -0.77
C CYS A 108 9.37 4.79 -0.86
N LEU A 109 8.55 3.76 -0.77
CA LEU A 109 8.92 2.38 -1.09
C LEU A 109 8.46 2.07 -2.51
N GLN A 110 9.36 1.49 -3.31
CA GLN A 110 9.09 1.18 -4.71
C GLN A 110 9.69 -0.17 -5.11
N PRO A 111 9.15 -0.84 -6.14
CA PRO A 111 9.57 -2.18 -6.50
C PRO A 111 11.07 -2.26 -6.82
N GLY A 112 11.76 -3.23 -6.20
CA GLY A 112 13.15 -3.57 -6.50
C GLY A 112 14.19 -2.53 -6.08
N GLN A 113 13.82 -1.52 -5.27
CA GLN A 113 14.76 -0.52 -4.75
C GLN A 113 14.65 -0.35 -3.24
N ALA A 114 15.73 0.17 -2.64
CA ALA A 114 15.70 0.61 -1.25
C ALA A 114 14.77 1.84 -1.11
N PRO A 115 14.12 2.02 0.06
CA PRO A 115 13.29 3.19 0.33
C PRO A 115 14.03 4.51 0.10
N ILE A 116 13.39 5.46 -0.58
CA ILE A 116 13.94 6.80 -0.84
C ILE A 116 13.11 7.88 -0.14
N PRO A 117 13.70 9.02 0.26
CA PRO A 117 12.93 10.17 0.73
C PRO A 117 11.99 10.70 -0.36
N ALA A 118 10.77 11.06 0.03
CA ALA A 118 9.68 11.59 -0.79
C ALA A 118 9.43 13.09 -0.53
#